data_AF-A0A4Q3XQB9-F1
#
_entry.id   AF-A0A4Q3XQB9-F1
#
_cell.length_a   1.000
_cell.length_b   1.000
_cell.length_c   1.000
_cell.angle_alpha   90.00
_cell.angle_beta   90.00
_cell.angle_gamma   90.00
#
_symmetry.space_group_name_H-M   'P 1'
#
loop_
_entity.id
_entity.type
_entity.pdbx_description
1 polymer ?
#
loop_
_entity_poly.entity_id
_entity_poly.type
_entity_poly.pdbx_seq_one_letter_code
_entity_poly.pdbx_strand_id
1 'polypeptide(L)'
;MAERTRTPLNERPGFHHVAAATWLLIDIGALVILVGMLAIFQPQKGLLPDPAWLTDPIAGWVIGNILGILAYKVVLKLHPAAIAAIALIAVALSPLVFVKYTAMGAFIAGLAIGIAAGSLYWRAHKDAPATLL
;
A
#
# COMPACT_ATOMS: atom_id res chain seq x y z
N MET A 1 45.49 -11.77 -4.74
CA MET A 1 44.13 -11.51 -5.28
C MET A 1 43.23 -11.25 -4.09
N ALA A 2 42.92 -9.99 -3.79
CA ALA A 2 42.01 -9.67 -2.69
C ALA A 2 40.58 -9.91 -3.14
N GLU A 3 39.96 -10.94 -2.57
CA GLU A 3 38.55 -11.24 -2.75
C GLU A 3 37.74 -10.09 -2.13
N ARG A 4 37.25 -9.19 -3.00
CA ARG A 4 36.40 -8.07 -2.61
C ARG A 4 35.06 -8.67 -2.19
N THR A 5 34.94 -9.04 -0.92
CA THR A 5 33.71 -9.49 -0.26
C THR A 5 32.63 -8.45 -0.53
N ARG A 6 31.76 -8.75 -1.50
CA ARG A 6 30.61 -7.90 -1.80
C ARG A 6 29.65 -8.09 -0.64
N THR A 7 29.55 -7.09 0.22
CA THR A 7 28.45 -7.02 1.19
C THR A 7 27.13 -7.17 0.42
N PRO A 8 26.30 -8.16 0.77
CA PRO A 8 25.04 -8.38 0.11
C PRO A 8 24.18 -7.12 0.20
N LEU A 9 23.37 -6.86 -0.83
CA LEU A 9 22.64 -5.59 -1.00
C LEU A 9 21.75 -5.25 0.20
N ASN A 10 21.22 -6.27 0.88
CA ASN A 10 20.37 -6.15 2.07
C ASN A 10 21.11 -5.72 3.34
N GLU A 11 22.46 -5.79 3.38
CA GLU A 11 23.26 -5.38 4.54
C GLU A 11 23.75 -3.93 4.43
N ARG A 12 23.44 -3.25 3.32
CA ARG A 12 23.83 -1.85 3.13
C ARG A 12 22.86 -0.94 3.91
N PRO A 13 23.35 -0.04 4.78
CA PRO A 13 22.48 0.83 5.59
C PRO A 13 21.49 1.67 4.75
N GLY A 14 21.81 1.99 3.50
CA GLY A 14 20.90 2.71 2.59
C GLY A 14 19.81 1.85 1.94
N PHE A 15 19.93 0.51 1.91
CA PHE A 15 19.01 -0.36 1.18
C PHE A 15 17.60 -0.35 1.77
N HIS A 16 17.49 -0.35 3.10
CA HIS A 16 16.21 -0.31 3.81
C HIS A 16 15.47 1.01 3.59
N HIS A 17 16.21 2.14 3.57
CA HIS A 17 15.63 3.45 3.27
C HIS A 17 15.12 3.53 1.83
N VAL A 18 15.89 3.00 0.87
CA VAL A 18 15.48 2.92 -0.54
C VAL A 18 14.27 2.02 -0.72
N ALA A 19 14.21 0.87 -0.04
CA ALA A 19 13.08 -0.03 -0.08
C ALA A 19 11.81 0.60 0.52
N ALA A 20 11.93 1.25 1.69
CA ALA A 20 10.81 1.95 2.32
C ALA A 20 10.29 3.11 1.47
N ALA A 21 11.20 3.91 0.90
CA ALA A 21 10.86 4.99 -0.03
C ALA A 21 10.17 4.47 -1.29
N THR A 22 10.62 3.33 -1.82
CA THR A 22 10.01 2.69 -2.99
C THR A 22 8.56 2.28 -2.70
N TRP A 23 8.30 1.65 -1.55
CA TRP A 23 6.94 1.28 -1.17
C TRP A 23 6.05 2.50 -0.93
N LEU A 24 6.58 3.57 -0.33
CA LEU A 24 5.85 4.83 -0.16
C LEU A 24 5.50 5.49 -1.50
N LEU A 25 6.43 5.48 -2.47
CA LEU A 25 6.17 6.02 -3.81
C LEU A 25 5.12 5.19 -4.56
N ILE A 26 5.18 3.86 -4.45
CA ILE A 26 4.17 2.96 -5.03
C ILE A 26 2.80 3.22 -4.39
N ASP A 27 2.76 3.41 -3.07
CA ASP A 27 1.52 3.67 -2.32
C ASP A 27 0.84 4.97 -2.78
N ILE A 28 1.58 6.07 -2.75
CA ILE A 28 1.08 7.39 -3.21
C ILE A 28 0.70 7.31 -4.69
N GLY A 29 1.54 6.68 -5.52
CA GLY A 29 1.26 6.50 -6.94
C GLY A 29 -0.04 5.74 -7.19
N ALA A 30 -0.27 4.64 -6.46
CA ALA A 30 -1.48 3.84 -6.57
C ALA A 30 -2.73 4.63 -6.13
N LEU A 31 -2.64 5.40 -5.05
CA LEU A 31 -3.73 6.27 -4.61
C LEU A 31 -4.05 7.35 -5.64
N VAL A 32 -3.03 8.02 -6.20
CA VAL A 32 -3.20 9.06 -7.22
C VAL A 32 -3.86 8.49 -8.48
N ILE A 33 -3.42 7.31 -8.93
CA ILE A 33 -4.04 6.62 -10.07
C ILE A 33 -5.51 6.29 -9.77
N LEU A 34 -5.81 5.74 -8.59
CA LEU A 34 -7.16 5.40 -8.18
C LEU A 34 -8.06 6.65 -8.15
N VAL A 35 -7.64 7.71 -7.44
CA VAL A 35 -8.39 8.97 -7.35
C VAL A 35 -8.54 9.61 -8.73
N GLY A 36 -7.51 9.59 -9.57
CA GLY A 36 -7.56 10.09 -10.94
C GLY A 36 -8.59 9.36 -11.80
N MET A 37 -8.64 8.03 -11.72
CA MET A 37 -9.68 7.25 -12.40
C MET A 37 -11.08 7.60 -11.88
N LEU A 38 -11.25 7.70 -10.57
CA LEU A 38 -12.54 8.01 -9.95
C LEU A 38 -13.00 9.45 -10.26
N ALA A 39 -12.07 10.39 -10.42
CA ALA A 39 -12.38 11.74 -10.86
C ALA A 39 -12.92 11.79 -12.30
N ILE A 40 -12.46 10.87 -13.17
CA ILE A 40 -12.95 10.74 -14.56
C ILE A 40 -14.34 10.08 -14.58
N PHE A 41 -14.53 8.99 -13.82
CA PHE A 41 -15.77 8.21 -13.85
C PHE A 41 -16.87 8.69 -12.88
N GLN A 42 -16.53 9.56 -11.92
CA GLN A 42 -17.41 10.21 -10.95
C GLN A 42 -18.50 9.29 -10.35
N PRO A 43 -18.12 8.25 -9.58
CA PRO A 43 -19.09 7.40 -8.91
C PRO A 43 -19.96 8.21 -7.93
N GLN A 44 -21.28 8.09 -8.07
CA GLN A 44 -22.26 8.92 -7.36
C GLN A 44 -22.72 8.37 -6.00
N LYS A 45 -22.33 7.14 -5.64
CA LYS A 45 -22.81 6.47 -4.41
C LYS A 45 -21.69 5.86 -3.61
N GLY A 46 -21.46 6.44 -2.44
CA GLY A 46 -20.41 6.08 -1.51
C GLY A 46 -20.88 5.82 -0.09
N LEU A 47 -19.90 5.52 0.77
CA LEU A 47 -20.11 5.34 2.20
C LEU A 47 -20.01 6.67 2.96
N LEU A 48 -19.19 7.59 2.43
CA LEU A 48 -18.86 8.86 3.08
C LEU A 48 -19.52 10.06 2.38
N PRO A 49 -19.50 11.25 3.05
CA PRO A 49 -20.03 12.48 2.46
C PRO A 49 -19.37 12.83 1.13
N ASP A 50 -20.12 13.55 0.30
CA ASP A 50 -19.66 13.98 -1.00
C ASP A 50 -18.47 14.97 -0.93
N PRO A 51 -17.54 14.92 -1.89
CA PRO A 51 -17.54 14.04 -3.07
C PRO A 51 -17.04 12.61 -2.77
N ALA A 52 -17.94 11.63 -2.87
CA ALA A 52 -17.66 10.23 -2.52
C ALA A 52 -16.48 9.63 -3.32
N TRP A 53 -16.33 10.03 -4.58
CA TRP A 53 -15.22 9.60 -5.44
C TRP A 53 -13.84 9.98 -4.92
N LEU A 54 -13.75 10.94 -4.00
CA LEU A 54 -12.53 11.41 -3.35
C LEU A 54 -12.44 10.95 -1.89
N THR A 55 -13.52 11.13 -1.13
CA THR A 55 -13.53 10.88 0.31
C THR A 55 -13.42 9.40 0.64
N ASP A 56 -14.13 8.54 -0.08
CA ASP A 56 -14.11 7.09 0.12
C ASP A 56 -12.71 6.47 -0.10
N PRO A 57 -12.04 6.64 -1.25
CA PRO A 57 -10.72 6.04 -1.45
C PRO A 57 -9.65 6.59 -0.50
N ILE A 58 -9.69 7.88 -0.17
CA ILE A 58 -8.73 8.49 0.77
C ILE A 58 -8.95 7.94 2.17
N ALA A 59 -10.20 7.88 2.65
CA ALA A 59 -10.50 7.34 3.98
C ALA A 59 -10.12 5.86 4.08
N GLY A 60 -10.46 5.07 3.05
CA GLY A 60 -10.04 3.68 2.93
C GLY A 60 -8.52 3.56 3.02
N TRP A 61 -7.78 4.38 2.26
CA TRP A 61 -6.32 4.40 2.24
C TRP A 61 -5.68 4.75 3.59
N VAL A 62 -6.18 5.76 4.28
CA VAL A 62 -5.70 6.14 5.62
C VAL A 62 -5.93 5.01 6.62
N ILE A 63 -7.16 4.48 6.67
CA ILE A 63 -7.52 3.37 7.56
C ILE A 63 -6.67 2.13 7.23
N GLY A 64 -6.51 1.83 5.94
CA GLY A 64 -5.70 0.73 5.46
C GLY A 64 -4.25 0.84 5.91
N ASN A 65 -3.65 2.02 5.83
CA ASN A 65 -2.28 2.26 6.31
C ASN A 65 -2.14 1.97 7.80
N ILE A 66 -3.08 2.48 8.62
CA ILE A 66 -3.09 2.21 10.07
C ILE A 66 -3.22 0.71 10.34
N LEU A 67 -4.16 0.03 9.67
CA LEU A 67 -4.35 -1.41 9.81
C LEU A 67 -3.14 -2.21 9.34
N GLY A 68 -2.50 -1.80 8.25
CA GLY A 68 -1.27 -2.41 7.73
C GLY A 68 -0.12 -2.31 8.71
N ILE A 69 0.04 -1.14 9.34
CA ILE A 69 1.03 -0.92 10.40
C ILE A 69 0.72 -1.81 11.61
N LEU A 70 -0.54 -1.93 12.03
CA LEU A 70 -0.91 -2.77 13.19
C LEU A 70 -0.78 -4.27 12.90
N ALA A 71 -1.15 -4.70 11.69
CA ALA A 71 -1.17 -6.10 11.28
C ALA A 71 0.17 -6.58 10.71
N TYR A 72 1.20 -5.72 10.66
CA TYR A 72 2.48 -6.03 10.01
C TYR A 72 3.09 -7.36 10.47
N LYS A 73 2.96 -7.71 11.76
CA LYS A 73 3.50 -8.97 12.31
C LYS A 73 2.86 -10.22 11.70
N VAL A 74 1.57 -10.15 11.35
CA VAL A 74 0.86 -11.24 10.67
C VAL A 74 1.29 -11.27 9.20
N VAL A 75 1.43 -10.08 8.61
CA VAL A 75 1.81 -9.89 7.21
C VAL A 75 3.28 -10.25 6.94
N LEU A 76 4.17 -10.20 7.93
CA LEU A 76 5.58 -10.62 7.84
C LEU A 76 5.76 -12.06 7.33
N LYS A 77 4.75 -12.92 7.53
CA LYS A 77 4.77 -14.32 7.06
C LYS A 77 4.67 -14.43 5.54
N LEU A 78 4.19 -13.39 4.86
CA LEU A 78 3.99 -13.39 3.41
C LEU A 78 5.17 -12.70 2.70
N HIS A 79 5.46 -13.17 1.49
CA HIS A 79 6.44 -12.53 0.63
C HIS A 79 5.93 -11.15 0.19
N PRO A 80 6.76 -10.09 0.15
CA PRO A 80 6.33 -8.74 -0.25
C PRO A 80 5.56 -8.69 -1.57
N ALA A 81 6.03 -9.45 -2.56
CA ALA A 81 5.35 -9.57 -3.85
C ALA A 81 3.96 -10.21 -3.75
N ALA A 82 3.75 -11.15 -2.83
CA ALA A 82 2.45 -11.79 -2.61
C ALA A 82 1.44 -10.79 -2.01
N ILE A 83 1.89 -9.95 -1.08
CA ILE A 83 1.06 -8.89 -0.48
C ILE A 83 0.63 -7.90 -1.55
N ALA A 84 1.58 -7.43 -2.38
CA ALA A 84 1.28 -6.53 -3.49
C ALA A 84 0.32 -7.16 -4.50
N ALA A 85 0.51 -8.45 -4.84
CA ALA A 85 -0.38 -9.16 -5.77
C ALA A 85 -1.80 -9.30 -5.20
N ILE A 86 -1.95 -9.67 -3.93
CA ILE A 86 -3.26 -9.78 -3.27
C ILE A 86 -3.96 -8.42 -3.24
N ALA A 87 -3.23 -7.35 -2.91
CA ALA A 87 -3.78 -5.99 -2.89
C ALA A 87 -4.22 -5.54 -4.30
N LEU A 88 -3.42 -5.80 -5.33
CA LEU A 88 -3.78 -5.51 -6.71
C LEU A 88 -5.05 -6.27 -7.14
N ILE A 89 -5.17 -7.56 -6.79
CA ILE A 89 -6.37 -8.34 -7.08
C ILE A 89 -7.58 -7.76 -6.34
N ALA A 90 -7.44 -7.41 -5.06
CA ALA A 90 -8.51 -6.80 -4.29
C ALA A 90 -8.97 -5.46 -4.88
N VAL A 91 -8.03 -4.60 -5.29
CA VAL A 91 -8.32 -3.34 -5.98
C VAL A 91 -9.04 -3.60 -7.30
N ALA A 92 -8.54 -4.51 -8.14
CA ALA A 92 -9.09 -4.80 -9.46
C ALA A 92 -10.48 -5.45 -9.40
N LEU A 93 -10.75 -6.25 -8.37
CA LEU A 93 -12.06 -6.87 -8.14
C LEU A 93 -13.07 -5.92 -7.49
N SER A 94 -12.62 -4.85 -6.82
CA SER A 94 -13.52 -3.92 -6.12
C SER A 94 -14.63 -3.32 -7.01
N PRO A 95 -14.40 -2.84 -8.25
CA PRO A 95 -15.49 -2.31 -9.06
C PRO A 95 -16.41 -3.41 -9.60
N LEU A 96 -15.92 -4.65 -9.76
CA LEU A 96 -16.72 -5.80 -10.21
C LEU A 96 -17.67 -6.30 -9.12
N VAL A 97 -17.25 -6.26 -7.86
CA VAL A 97 -18.08 -6.68 -6.72
C VAL A 97 -19.07 -5.57 -6.35
N PHE A 98 -18.67 -4.31 -6.46
CA PHE A 98 -19.46 -3.16 -6.02
C PHE A 98 -20.07 -2.36 -7.17
N VAL A 99 -20.59 -3.03 -8.20
CA VAL A 99 -21.21 -2.40 -9.39
C VAL A 99 -22.29 -1.37 -9.04
N LYS A 100 -23.06 -1.63 -7.97
CA LYS A 100 -24.15 -0.74 -7.51
C LYS A 100 -23.68 0.34 -6.52
N TYR A 101 -22.50 0.16 -5.93
CA TYR A 101 -21.92 1.02 -4.88
C TYR A 101 -20.46 1.31 -5.23
N THR A 102 -20.22 1.91 -6.38
CA THR A 102 -18.89 2.03 -6.98
C THR A 102 -17.91 2.83 -6.12
N ALA A 103 -18.36 3.80 -5.33
CA ALA A 103 -17.48 4.50 -4.39
C ALA A 103 -17.22 3.69 -3.10
N MET A 104 -18.12 2.77 -2.71
CA MET A 104 -17.78 1.75 -1.70
C MET A 104 -16.68 0.81 -2.21
N GLY A 105 -16.68 0.48 -3.49
CA GLY A 105 -15.54 -0.21 -4.14
C GLY A 105 -14.25 0.61 -4.04
N ALA A 106 -14.32 1.93 -4.24
CA ALA A 106 -13.19 2.83 -4.07
C ALA A 106 -12.64 2.86 -2.64
N PHE A 107 -13.51 2.83 -1.62
CA PHE A 107 -13.10 2.68 -0.22
C PHE A 107 -12.30 1.39 0.00
N ILE A 108 -12.82 0.26 -0.50
CA ILE A 108 -12.15 -1.04 -0.36
C ILE A 108 -10.83 -1.08 -1.12
N ALA A 109 -10.77 -0.47 -2.31
CA ALA A 109 -9.53 -0.32 -3.07
C ALA A 109 -8.50 0.51 -2.31
N GLY A 110 -8.89 1.66 -1.77
CA GLY A 110 -8.03 2.47 -0.91
C GLY A 110 -7.51 1.68 0.29
N LEU A 111 -8.39 0.93 0.97
CA LEU A 111 -8.04 0.10 2.12
C LEU A 111 -7.04 -1.00 1.77
N ALA A 112 -7.20 -1.68 0.63
CA ALA A 112 -6.26 -2.68 0.16
C ALA A 112 -4.87 -2.08 -0.14
N ILE A 113 -4.83 -0.91 -0.80
CA ILE A 113 -3.59 -0.17 -1.06
C ILE A 113 -2.90 0.17 0.27
N GLY A 114 -3.64 0.78 1.20
CA GLY A 114 -3.09 1.19 2.49
C GLY A 114 -2.57 0.03 3.34
N ILE A 115 -3.28 -1.11 3.39
CA ILE A 115 -2.81 -2.28 4.16
C ILE A 115 -1.49 -2.80 3.61
N ALA A 116 -1.38 -2.93 2.29
CA ALA A 116 -0.16 -3.38 1.65
C ALA A 116 0.99 -2.40 1.91
N ALA A 117 0.78 -1.11 1.70
CA ALA A 117 1.79 -0.08 1.90
C ALA A 117 2.25 0.02 3.36
N GLY A 118 1.32 0.17 4.30
CA GLY A 118 1.62 0.32 5.72
C GLY A 118 2.38 -0.88 6.29
N SER A 119 2.01 -2.10 5.88
CA SER A 119 2.70 -3.32 6.31
C SER A 119 4.10 -3.46 5.71
N LEU A 120 4.29 -3.11 4.43
CA LEU A 120 5.58 -3.21 3.74
C LEU A 120 6.56 -2.10 4.14
N TYR A 121 6.06 -0.88 4.31
CA TYR A 121 6.84 0.25 4.83
C TYR A 121 7.39 -0.09 6.22
N TRP A 122 6.52 -0.54 7.12
CA TRP A 122 6.92 -0.83 8.49
C TRP A 122 7.85 -2.04 8.60
N ARG A 123 7.66 -3.05 7.75
CA ARG A 123 8.61 -4.16 7.57
C ARG A 123 9.99 -3.64 7.14
N ALA A 124 10.06 -2.83 6.08
CA ALA A 124 11.31 -2.28 5.59
C ALA A 124 12.03 -1.42 6.64
N HIS A 125 11.28 -0.71 7.48
CA HIS A 125 11.83 0.10 8.57
C HIS A 125 12.32 -0.72 9.76
N LYS A 126 11.58 -1.76 10.18
CA LYS A 126 11.95 -2.63 11.31
C LYS A 126 13.04 -3.64 10.99
N ASP A 127 13.16 -4.05 9.73
CA ASP A 127 14.23 -4.93 9.25
C ASP A 127 15.56 -4.17 9.06
N ALA A 128 15.59 -2.84 9.25
CA ALA A 128 16.83 -2.07 9.23
C ALA A 128 17.70 -2.45 10.47
N PRO A 129 18.98 -2.79 10.28
CA PRO A 129 19.85 -3.20 11.37
C PRO A 129 19.95 -2.08 12.42
N ALA A 130 19.86 -2.46 13.70
CA ALA A 130 19.85 -1.58 14.87
C ALA A 130 21.17 -0.84 15.14
N THR A 131 22.05 -0.68 14.15
CA THR A 131 23.39 -0.09 14.29
C THR A 131 23.42 1.44 14.19
N LEU A 132 22.28 2.11 14.32
CA LEU A 132 22.15 3.58 14.26
C LEU A 132 21.40 4.18 15.47
N LEU A 133 21.55 3.57 16.65
CA LEU A 133 21.30 4.25 17.94
C LEU A 133 22.53 4.11 18.84
#